data_AF-A0A954Z6G0-F1
#
_entry.id   AF-A0A954Z6G0-F1
#
_cell.length_a   1.000
_cell.length_b   1.000
_cell.length_c   1.000
_cell.angle_alpha   90.00
_cell.angle_beta   90.00
_cell.angle_gamma   90.00
#
_symmetry.space_group_name_H-M   'P 1'
#
loop_
_entity.id
_entity.type
_entity.pdbx_description
1 polymer ?
#
loop_
_entity_poly.entity_id
_entity_poly.type
_entity_poly.pdbx_seq_one_letter_code
_entity_poly.pdbx_strand_id
1 'polypeptide(L)'
;NGPSEFDRLTVDGAASLGGSLIVALSGDAPPLGASFPILQAGQLVDTFDAFDFTRAALPAGLGWELTTQSNVVLLNVIEQSIFAADFDEDSDVDGFDLAAWQSGFGSVGANHGDGDADGDGAANGADFLTWQRQFGSSTPASTSSRFVPEPTTPELAFLAAGAIVALAVIRRLPNVGLGR
;
A
#
# COMPACT_ATOMS: atom_id res chain seq x y z
N ASN A 1 2.78 11.33 -14.24
CA ASN A 1 2.21 10.02 -13.92
C ASN A 1 1.78 10.06 -12.47
N GLY A 2 0.47 9.98 -12.24
CA GLY A 2 -0.08 9.95 -10.87
C GLY A 2 0.13 8.60 -10.19
N PRO A 3 -0.11 8.49 -8.87
CA PRO A 3 0.08 7.25 -8.09
C PRO A 3 -0.89 6.10 -8.46
N SER A 4 -1.77 6.30 -9.45
CA SER A 4 -2.76 5.32 -9.93
C SER A 4 -2.51 4.85 -11.36
N GLU A 5 -1.41 5.26 -12.00
CA GLU A 5 -1.04 4.80 -13.34
C GLU A 5 -0.19 3.53 -13.23
N PHE A 6 -0.61 2.47 -13.92
CA PHE A 6 0.09 1.19 -13.97
C PHE A 6 -0.11 0.54 -15.34
N ASP A 7 0.84 -0.30 -15.72
CA ASP A 7 0.72 -1.12 -16.93
C ASP A 7 -0.14 -2.34 -16.63
N ARG A 8 -1.04 -2.67 -17.57
CA ARG A 8 -1.87 -3.87 -17.52
C ARG A 8 -1.85 -4.59 -18.86
N LEU A 9 -1.57 -5.89 -18.81
CA LEU A 9 -1.72 -6.78 -19.95
C LEU A 9 -3.14 -7.38 -19.97
N THR A 10 -3.84 -7.30 -21.11
CA THR A 10 -5.14 -7.95 -21.31
C THR A 10 -5.05 -9.04 -22.37
N VAL A 11 -5.61 -10.22 -22.10
CA VAL A 11 -5.68 -11.36 -22.99
C VAL A 11 -7.13 -11.83 -23.10
N ASP A 12 -7.73 -11.85 -24.29
CA ASP A 12 -9.15 -12.22 -24.43
C ASP A 12 -9.41 -13.71 -24.15
N GLY A 13 -8.38 -14.55 -24.30
CA GLY A 13 -8.43 -16.01 -24.11
C GLY A 13 -7.72 -16.50 -22.86
N ALA A 14 -7.33 -17.77 -22.86
CA ALA A 14 -6.51 -18.32 -21.79
C ALA A 14 -5.07 -17.78 -21.86
N ALA A 15 -4.51 -17.40 -20.70
CA ALA A 15 -3.11 -17.08 -20.52
C ALA A 15 -2.48 -18.10 -19.58
N SER A 16 -1.48 -18.84 -20.07
CA SER A 16 -0.61 -19.68 -19.22
C SER A 16 0.54 -18.81 -18.71
N LEU A 17 0.74 -18.83 -17.39
CA LEU A 17 1.77 -18.07 -16.70
C LEU A 17 3.02 -18.95 -16.50
N GLY A 18 4.17 -18.30 -16.41
CA GLY A 18 5.46 -18.94 -16.20
C GLY A 18 6.59 -17.91 -16.28
N GLY A 19 7.82 -18.33 -16.03
CA GLY A 19 8.98 -17.44 -16.00
C GLY A 19 8.95 -16.45 -14.83
N SER A 20 9.69 -15.35 -14.96
CA SER A 20 9.84 -14.35 -13.90
C SER A 20 8.97 -13.13 -14.15
N LEU A 21 8.19 -12.72 -13.16
CA LEU A 21 7.51 -11.43 -13.13
C LEU A 21 8.47 -10.36 -12.58
N ILE A 22 8.83 -9.41 -13.42
CA ILE A 22 9.69 -8.28 -13.06
C ILE A 22 8.81 -7.04 -12.89
N VAL A 23 8.91 -6.37 -11.74
CA VAL A 23 8.14 -5.15 -11.45
C VAL A 23 9.10 -3.99 -11.22
N ALA A 24 8.74 -2.83 -11.76
CA ALA A 24 9.47 -1.58 -11.55
C ALA A 24 8.50 -0.45 -11.21
N LEU A 25 8.90 0.42 -10.30
CA LEU A 25 8.19 1.66 -10.00
C LEU A 25 8.78 2.81 -10.82
N SER A 26 7.93 3.68 -11.36
CA SER A 26 8.33 4.87 -12.12
C SER A 26 8.15 6.18 -11.34
N GLY A 27 7.76 6.08 -10.06
CA GLY A 27 7.49 7.20 -9.17
C GLY A 27 7.55 6.78 -7.70
N ASP A 28 6.84 7.52 -6.84
CA ASP A 28 6.77 7.24 -5.41
C ASP A 28 6.16 5.84 -5.14
N ALA A 29 6.54 5.27 -4.00
CA ALA A 29 5.97 4.00 -3.56
C ALA A 29 4.46 4.12 -3.35
N PRO A 30 3.68 3.14 -3.83
CA PRO A 30 2.24 3.14 -3.61
C PRO A 30 1.90 2.99 -2.12
N PRO A 31 0.77 3.56 -1.67
CA PRO A 31 0.35 3.45 -0.27
C PRO A 31 -0.11 2.02 0.05
N LEU A 32 -0.09 1.68 1.34
CA LEU A 32 -0.70 0.47 1.87
C LEU A 32 -2.14 0.28 1.34
N GLY A 33 -2.47 -0.97 0.98
CA GLY A 33 -3.79 -1.34 0.46
C GLY A 33 -4.00 -0.97 -1.01
N ALA A 34 -3.03 -0.36 -1.68
CA ALA A 34 -3.09 -0.19 -3.12
C ALA A 34 -3.09 -1.56 -3.82
N SER A 35 -3.94 -1.70 -4.84
CA SER A 35 -4.09 -2.94 -5.59
C SER A 35 -4.05 -2.65 -7.08
N PHE A 36 -3.20 -3.39 -7.79
CA PHE A 36 -2.90 -3.18 -9.21
C PHE A 36 -3.24 -4.46 -10.00
N PRO A 37 -4.31 -4.47 -10.81
CA PRO A 37 -4.57 -5.57 -11.73
C PRO A 37 -3.58 -5.49 -12.89
N ILE A 38 -2.48 -6.24 -12.80
CA ILE A 38 -1.37 -6.19 -13.78
C ILE A 38 -1.62 -7.08 -15.00
N LEU A 39 -2.47 -8.10 -14.87
CA LEU A 39 -2.82 -9.00 -15.96
C LEU A 39 -4.29 -9.41 -15.83
N GLN A 40 -5.05 -9.29 -16.92
CA GLN A 40 -6.41 -9.81 -17.03
C GLN A 40 -6.51 -10.75 -18.24
N ALA A 41 -7.05 -11.95 -18.02
CA ALA A 41 -7.22 -12.95 -19.07
C ALA A 41 -8.66 -13.51 -19.09
N GLY A 42 -9.08 -14.15 -20.18
CA GLY A 42 -10.30 -14.96 -20.20
C GLY A 42 -10.26 -16.09 -19.18
N GLN A 43 -9.09 -16.73 -19.03
CA GLN A 43 -8.73 -17.66 -17.95
C GLN A 43 -7.22 -17.58 -17.69
N LEU A 44 -6.82 -17.72 -16.43
CA LEU A 44 -5.41 -17.92 -16.07
C LEU A 44 -5.13 -19.39 -15.81
N VAL A 45 -4.01 -19.86 -16.34
CA VAL A 45 -3.49 -21.21 -16.16
C VAL A 45 -2.08 -21.07 -15.62
N ASP A 46 -1.68 -21.95 -14.70
CA ASP A 46 -0.36 -21.95 -14.06
C ASP A 46 -0.06 -20.66 -13.25
N THR A 47 1.18 -20.50 -12.80
CA THR A 47 1.67 -19.35 -12.02
C THR A 47 3.03 -18.90 -12.55
N PHE A 48 3.47 -17.69 -12.20
CA PHE A 48 4.87 -17.30 -12.42
C PHE A 48 5.81 -18.21 -11.60
N ASP A 49 6.98 -18.49 -12.14
CA ASP A 49 8.01 -19.31 -11.50
C ASP A 49 8.89 -18.51 -10.53
N ALA A 50 8.99 -17.20 -10.76
CA ALA A 50 9.83 -16.30 -9.97
C ALA A 50 9.29 -14.86 -9.97
N PHE A 51 9.75 -14.08 -8.98
CA PHE A 51 9.40 -12.68 -8.82
C PHE A 51 10.66 -11.84 -8.61
N ASP A 52 10.73 -10.69 -9.27
CA ASP A 52 11.80 -9.70 -9.11
C ASP A 52 11.20 -8.32 -8.83
N PHE A 53 11.26 -7.92 -7.57
CA PHE A 53 10.83 -6.61 -7.08
C PHE A 53 12.01 -5.67 -6.79
N THR A 54 13.23 -5.98 -7.25
CA THR A 54 14.44 -5.18 -6.96
C THR A 54 14.34 -3.74 -7.45
N ARG A 55 13.50 -3.49 -8.46
CA ARG A 55 13.22 -2.15 -9.01
C ARG A 55 11.89 -1.55 -8.55
N ALA A 56 11.24 -2.19 -7.59
CA ALA A 56 9.96 -1.80 -7.01
C ALA A 56 10.04 -1.83 -5.48
N ALA A 57 11.13 -1.29 -4.91
CA ALA A 57 11.31 -1.25 -3.47
C ALA A 57 10.19 -0.42 -2.79
N LEU A 58 9.58 -1.01 -1.77
CA LEU A 58 8.61 -0.36 -0.91
C LEU A 58 9.28 0.15 0.37
N PRO A 59 8.71 1.15 1.06
CA PRO A 59 9.13 1.57 2.39
C PRO A 59 9.13 0.39 3.37
N ALA A 60 9.98 0.47 4.41
CA ALA A 60 9.99 -0.52 5.49
C ALA A 60 8.59 -0.67 6.10
N GLY A 61 8.20 -1.93 6.35
CA GLY A 61 6.86 -2.25 6.83
C GLY A 61 5.84 -2.55 5.73
N LEU A 62 6.21 -2.45 4.45
CA LEU A 62 5.35 -2.76 3.32
C LEU A 62 5.97 -3.83 2.42
N GLY A 63 5.11 -4.71 1.92
CA GLY A 63 5.48 -5.80 1.03
C GLY A 63 4.57 -5.87 -0.20
N TRP A 64 5.08 -6.55 -1.23
CA TRP A 64 4.26 -6.93 -2.38
C TRP A 64 3.64 -8.29 -2.15
N GLU A 65 2.33 -8.36 -2.30
CA GLU A 65 1.60 -9.61 -2.35
C GLU A 65 1.04 -9.82 -3.76
N LEU A 66 1.24 -11.01 -4.32
CA LEU A 66 0.62 -11.40 -5.57
C LEU A 66 -0.61 -12.26 -5.29
N THR A 67 -1.80 -11.79 -5.69
CA THR A 67 -3.01 -12.58 -5.66
C THR A 67 -3.42 -12.97 -7.07
N THR A 68 -3.36 -14.27 -7.36
CA THR A 68 -3.87 -14.81 -8.63
C THR A 68 -5.27 -15.35 -8.45
N GLN A 69 -6.21 -14.84 -9.25
CA GLN A 69 -7.58 -15.36 -9.35
C GLN A 69 -7.75 -16.09 -10.69
N SER A 70 -8.95 -16.60 -10.98
CA SER A 70 -9.20 -17.36 -12.21
C SER A 70 -9.01 -16.54 -13.50
N ASN A 71 -9.06 -15.21 -13.44
CA ASN A 71 -9.01 -14.33 -14.62
C ASN A 71 -8.17 -13.06 -14.44
N VAL A 72 -7.58 -12.85 -13.27
CA VAL A 72 -6.79 -11.64 -12.97
C VAL A 72 -5.61 -11.97 -12.06
N VAL A 73 -4.49 -11.31 -12.31
CA VAL A 73 -3.36 -11.22 -11.38
C VAL A 73 -3.37 -9.82 -10.77
N LEU A 74 -3.47 -9.76 -9.45
CA LEU A 74 -3.42 -8.54 -8.65
C LEU A 74 -2.07 -8.48 -7.94
N LEU A 75 -1.46 -7.30 -7.98
CA LEU A 75 -0.33 -6.97 -7.14
C LEU A 75 -0.82 -6.01 -6.05
N ASN A 76 -0.80 -6.46 -4.80
CA ASN A 76 -1.26 -5.68 -3.65
C ASN A 76 -0.07 -5.18 -2.84
N VAL A 77 -0.22 -3.99 -2.28
CA VAL A 77 0.67 -3.47 -1.24
C VAL A 77 0.07 -3.86 0.10
N ILE A 78 0.74 -4.75 0.82
CA ILE A 78 0.32 -5.21 2.15
C ILE A 78 1.29 -4.69 3.22
N GLU A 79 0.85 -4.76 4.48
CA GLU A 79 1.79 -4.64 5.59
C GLU A 79 2.69 -5.88 5.58
N GLN A 80 3.98 -5.67 5.75
CA GLN A 80 4.94 -6.74 5.89
C GLN A 80 5.73 -6.49 7.15
N SER A 81 5.69 -7.45 8.06
CA SER A 81 6.52 -7.35 9.24
C SER A 81 8.00 -7.31 8.89
N ILE A 82 8.71 -6.42 9.56
CA ILE A 82 10.17 -6.34 9.53
C ILE A 82 10.78 -6.92 10.81
N PHE A 83 9.93 -7.42 11.72
CA PHE A 83 10.37 -8.01 12.97
C PHE A 83 10.49 -9.51 12.79
N ALA A 84 11.61 -10.04 13.22
CA ALA A 84 11.91 -11.46 13.14
C ALA A 84 11.11 -12.29 14.14
N ALA A 85 10.54 -11.65 15.16
CA ALA A 85 9.75 -12.28 16.21
C ALA A 85 8.25 -11.97 16.13
N ASP A 86 7.79 -11.46 14.99
CA ASP A 86 6.37 -11.31 14.66
C ASP A 86 5.90 -12.60 13.98
N PHE A 87 5.62 -13.61 14.79
CA PHE A 87 5.35 -14.97 14.34
C PHE A 87 3.91 -15.17 13.86
N ASP A 88 2.97 -14.32 14.25
CA ASP A 88 1.59 -14.38 13.74
C ASP A 88 1.32 -13.44 12.55
N GLU A 89 2.36 -12.71 12.11
CA GLU A 89 2.42 -11.85 10.93
C GLU A 89 1.43 -10.67 10.98
N ASP A 90 1.14 -10.16 12.18
CA ASP A 90 0.19 -9.06 12.40
C ASP A 90 0.84 -7.67 12.47
N SER A 91 2.15 -7.60 12.19
CA SER A 91 2.96 -6.38 12.10
C SER A 91 3.32 -5.72 13.43
N ASP A 92 3.11 -6.43 14.54
CA ASP A 92 3.71 -6.09 15.84
C ASP A 92 4.41 -7.29 16.51
N VAL A 93 5.03 -7.05 17.67
CA VAL A 93 5.68 -8.10 18.46
C VAL A 93 5.13 -8.03 19.87
N ASP A 94 4.19 -8.92 20.18
CA ASP A 94 3.42 -8.87 21.41
C ASP A 94 3.27 -10.25 22.10
N GLY A 95 2.21 -10.42 22.89
CA GLY A 95 1.92 -11.66 23.60
C GLY A 95 1.37 -12.78 22.71
N PHE A 96 0.78 -12.48 21.55
CA PHE A 96 0.32 -13.45 20.58
C PHE A 96 1.49 -14.13 19.87
N ASP A 97 2.54 -13.39 19.53
CA ASP A 97 3.80 -13.97 19.05
C ASP A 97 4.43 -14.90 20.08
N LEU A 98 4.45 -14.48 21.34
CA LEU A 98 4.95 -15.33 22.41
C LEU A 98 4.17 -16.64 22.48
N ALA A 99 2.85 -16.58 22.30
CA ALA A 99 2.01 -17.77 22.29
C ALA A 99 2.30 -18.66 21.07
N ALA A 100 2.56 -18.07 19.89
CA ALA A 100 2.97 -18.80 18.69
C ALA A 100 4.32 -19.51 18.91
N TRP A 101 5.34 -18.79 19.40
CA TRP A 101 6.64 -19.38 19.75
C TRP A 101 6.52 -20.49 20.80
N GLN A 102 5.69 -20.30 21.84
CA GLN A 102 5.45 -21.33 22.86
C GLN A 102 4.83 -22.59 22.26
N SER A 103 3.98 -22.45 21.24
CA SER A 103 3.37 -23.58 20.54
C SER A 103 4.39 -24.35 19.70
N GLY A 104 5.38 -23.67 19.11
CA GLY A 104 6.41 -24.31 18.29
C GLY A 104 7.70 -24.67 19.04
N PHE A 105 7.89 -24.25 20.29
CA PHE A 105 9.12 -24.46 21.05
C PHE A 105 9.60 -25.93 21.05
N GLY A 106 10.85 -26.13 20.64
CA GLY A 106 11.49 -27.44 20.53
C GLY A 106 11.21 -28.19 19.22
N SER A 107 10.49 -27.57 18.28
CA SER A 107 10.27 -28.14 16.95
C SER A 107 11.57 -28.14 16.13
N VAL A 108 11.73 -29.17 15.29
CA VAL A 108 12.83 -29.31 14.32
C VAL A 108 12.23 -29.18 12.93
N GLY A 109 12.82 -28.35 12.09
CA GLY A 109 12.20 -27.88 10.85
C GLY A 109 11.12 -26.83 11.10
N ALA A 110 11.26 -26.06 12.18
CA ALA A 110 10.41 -24.91 12.46
C ALA A 110 10.50 -23.91 11.30
N ASN A 111 9.37 -23.32 10.95
CA ASN A 111 9.35 -22.13 10.11
C ASN A 111 9.12 -20.88 10.99
N HIS A 112 9.11 -19.71 10.36
CA HIS A 112 8.89 -18.43 11.04
C HIS A 112 7.67 -18.45 11.97
N GLY A 113 6.51 -18.90 11.51
CA GLY A 113 5.29 -18.96 12.31
C GLY A 113 5.31 -20.00 13.44
N ASP A 114 6.26 -20.95 13.40
CA ASP A 114 6.52 -21.87 14.51
C ASP A 114 7.46 -21.24 15.57
N GLY A 115 7.91 -20.00 15.39
CA GLY A 115 8.82 -19.33 16.32
C GLY A 115 10.30 -19.40 15.94
N ASP A 116 10.64 -19.63 14.68
CA ASP A 116 12.03 -19.59 14.16
C ASP A 116 12.38 -18.17 13.69
N ALA A 117 12.92 -17.36 14.59
CA ALA A 117 13.25 -15.96 14.34
C ALA A 117 14.58 -15.77 13.63
N ASP A 118 15.54 -16.69 13.81
CA ASP A 118 16.86 -16.58 13.17
C ASP A 118 17.01 -17.44 11.89
N GLY A 119 15.99 -18.23 11.56
CA GLY A 119 15.90 -19.02 10.34
C GLY A 119 16.79 -20.26 10.36
N ASP A 120 17.16 -20.75 11.55
CA ASP A 120 18.01 -21.94 11.71
C ASP A 120 17.22 -23.27 11.62
N GLY A 121 15.89 -23.16 11.51
CA GLY A 121 14.98 -24.29 11.44
C GLY A 121 14.62 -24.88 12.80
N ALA A 122 14.85 -24.18 13.91
CA ALA A 122 14.51 -24.66 15.25
C ALA A 122 14.02 -23.53 16.18
N ALA A 123 12.75 -23.59 16.59
CA ALA A 123 12.20 -22.65 17.58
C ALA A 123 12.74 -22.95 18.99
N ASN A 124 13.68 -22.12 19.46
CA ASN A 124 14.44 -22.37 20.68
C ASN A 124 14.69 -21.09 21.50
N GLY A 125 15.61 -21.18 22.48
CA GLY A 125 15.91 -20.06 23.38
C GLY A 125 16.56 -18.86 22.67
N ALA A 126 17.23 -19.06 21.53
CA ALA A 126 17.77 -17.98 20.71
C ALA A 126 16.64 -17.10 20.14
N ASP A 127 15.56 -17.73 19.65
CA ASP A 127 14.38 -17.05 19.12
C ASP A 127 13.60 -16.33 20.22
N PHE A 128 13.48 -16.96 21.39
CA PHE A 128 12.89 -16.30 22.55
C PHE A 128 13.65 -15.03 22.95
N LEU A 129 14.98 -15.05 22.89
CA LEU A 129 15.79 -13.85 23.12
C LEU A 129 15.56 -12.80 22.03
N THR A 130 15.26 -13.20 20.79
CA THR A 130 14.86 -12.28 19.72
C THR A 130 13.52 -11.64 20.02
N TRP A 131 12.51 -12.43 20.40
CA TRP A 131 11.21 -11.92 20.86
C TRP A 131 11.38 -10.96 22.04
N GLN A 132 12.15 -11.29 23.07
CA GLN A 132 12.39 -10.40 24.20
C GLN A 132 13.02 -9.06 23.81
N ARG A 133 13.88 -9.03 22.78
CA ARG A 133 14.50 -7.80 22.27
C ARG A 133 13.54 -6.97 21.42
N GLN A 134 12.59 -7.61 20.75
CA GLN A 134 11.66 -6.97 19.84
C GLN A 134 10.29 -6.68 20.48
N PHE A 135 9.97 -7.24 21.64
CA PHE A 135 8.69 -7.06 22.32
C PHE A 135 8.29 -5.59 22.47
N GLY A 136 7.06 -5.28 22.03
CA GLY A 136 6.50 -3.93 21.97
C GLY A 136 6.92 -3.13 20.72
N SER A 137 7.63 -3.73 19.77
CA SER A 137 7.87 -3.13 18.46
C SER A 137 6.63 -3.29 17.59
N SER A 138 6.34 -2.29 16.77
CA SER A 138 5.27 -2.35 15.79
C SER A 138 5.64 -1.51 14.57
N THR A 139 5.13 -1.87 13.40
CA THR A 139 5.33 -1.05 12.21
C THR A 139 4.53 0.24 12.38
N PRO A 140 5.13 1.44 12.21
CA PRO A 140 4.36 2.67 12.27
C PRO A 140 3.33 2.68 11.15
N ALA A 141 2.05 2.84 11.48
CA ALA A 141 0.99 2.96 10.49
C ALA A 141 1.36 4.06 9.47
N SER A 142 1.51 3.67 8.20
CA SER A 142 1.77 4.61 7.12
C SER A 142 0.57 5.56 7.02
N THR A 143 0.76 6.81 7.47
CA THR A 143 -0.27 7.84 7.33
C THR A 143 -0.52 8.05 5.84
N SER A 144 -1.63 7.55 5.32
CA SER A 144 -2.04 7.82 3.95
C SER A 144 -2.25 9.33 3.83
N SER A 145 -1.34 10.01 3.15
CA SER A 145 -1.55 11.39 2.69
C SER A 145 -2.76 11.36 1.76
N ARG A 146 -3.96 11.61 2.28
CA ARG A 146 -5.10 11.93 1.41
C ARG A 146 -4.69 13.17 0.65
N PHE A 147 -4.53 13.04 -0.67
CA PHE A 147 -4.52 14.19 -1.56
C PHE A 147 -5.81 14.95 -1.28
N VAL A 148 -5.71 16.05 -0.52
CA VAL A 148 -6.78 17.01 -0.42
C VAL A 148 -6.94 17.53 -1.85
N PRO A 149 -8.08 17.29 -2.52
CA PRO A 149 -8.28 17.86 -3.84
C PRO A 149 -8.17 19.38 -3.66
N GLU A 150 -7.17 20.00 -4.30
CA GLU A 150 -7.16 21.45 -4.38
C GLU A 150 -8.50 21.84 -5.01
N PRO A 151 -9.29 22.73 -4.37
CA PRO A 151 -10.53 23.17 -4.97
C PRO A 151 -10.16 23.72 -6.34
N THR A 152 -10.70 23.09 -7.39
CA THR A 152 -10.47 23.60 -8.73
C THR A 152 -10.88 25.07 -8.72
N THR A 153 -10.05 25.88 -9.35
CA THR A 153 -10.10 27.34 -9.25
C THR A 153 -11.31 28.03 -9.93
N PRO A 154 -12.29 27.38 -10.63
CA PRO A 154 -13.32 28.19 -11.28
C PRO A 154 -14.27 28.87 -10.29
N GLU A 155 -14.52 28.33 -9.09
CA GLU A 155 -15.48 28.94 -8.15
C GLU A 155 -14.99 30.25 -7.51
N LEU A 156 -13.68 30.38 -7.21
CA LEU A 156 -13.11 31.66 -6.77
C LEU A 156 -13.09 32.72 -7.89
N ALA A 157 -12.92 32.29 -9.14
CA ALA A 157 -12.95 33.20 -10.29
C ALA A 157 -14.36 33.78 -10.54
N PHE A 158 -15.42 32.98 -10.34
CA PHE A 158 -16.81 33.47 -10.47
C PHE A 158 -17.21 34.43 -9.34
N LEU A 159 -16.75 34.20 -8.09
CA LEU A 159 -17.00 35.11 -6.97
C LEU A 159 -16.26 36.45 -7.11
N ALA A 160 -15.01 36.43 -7.59
CA ALA A 160 -14.24 37.65 -7.83
C ALA A 160 -14.81 38.49 -8.98
N ALA A 161 -15.28 37.85 -10.07
CA ALA A 161 -15.90 38.54 -11.19
C ALA A 161 -17.25 39.19 -10.81
N GLY A 162 -18.06 38.53 -9.98
CA GLY A 162 -19.33 39.07 -9.49
C GLY A 162 -19.18 40.34 -8.63
N ALA A 163 -18.16 40.37 -7.77
CA ALA A 163 -17.89 41.52 -6.90
C ALA A 163 -17.45 42.78 -7.68
N ILE A 164 -16.70 42.61 -8.77
CA ILE A 164 -16.22 43.73 -9.60
C ILE A 164 -17.37 44.35 -10.41
N VAL A 165 -18.29 43.53 -10.93
CA VAL A 165 -19.48 44.01 -11.67
C VAL A 165 -20.44 44.76 -10.74
N ALA A 166 -20.68 44.25 -9.53
CA ALA A 166 -21.53 44.93 -8.55
C ALA A 166 -20.98 46.31 -8.16
N LEU A 167 -19.66 46.43 -7.95
CA LEU A 167 -19.03 47.72 -7.63
C LEU A 167 -19.10 48.73 -8.80
N ALA A 168 -19.02 48.24 -10.05
CA ALA A 168 -19.11 49.09 -11.24
C ALA A 168 -20.54 49.61 -11.50
N VAL A 169 -21.57 48.84 -11.16
CA VAL A 169 -22.97 49.25 -11.28
C VAL A 169 -23.33 50.31 -10.24
N ILE A 170 -22.87 50.16 -8.99
CA ILE A 170 -23.12 51.13 -7.91
C ILE A 170 -22.48 52.49 -8.22
N ARG A 171 -21.34 52.52 -8.93
CA ARG A 171 -20.65 53.76 -9.34
C ARG A 171 -21.29 54.49 -10.52
N ARG A 172 -22.25 53.88 -11.23
CA ARG A 172 -22.93 54.48 -12.39
C ARG A 172 -24.32 55.04 -12.07
N LEU A 173 -24.77 54.96 -10.82
CA LEU A 173 -26.04 55.58 -10.42
C LEU A 173 -25.86 57.11 -10.36
N PRO A 174 -26.62 57.91 -11.12
CA PRO A 174 -26.55 59.36 -11.03
C PRO A 174 -27.06 59.82 -9.66
N ASN A 175 -26.30 60.72 -9.01
CA ASN A 175 -26.69 61.38 -7.77
C ASN A 175 -28.02 62.12 -8.00
N VAL A 176 -29.13 61.55 -7.54
CA VAL A 176 -30.40 62.27 -7.44
C VAL A 176 -30.26 63.19 -6.23
N GLY A 177 -29.89 64.44 -6.50
CA GLY A 177 -29.82 65.49 -5.49
C GLY A 177 -31.20 65.70 -4.86
N LEU A 178 -31.33 65.41 -3.58
CA LEU A 178 -32.44 65.89 -2.77
C LEU A 178 -32.13 67.33 -2.36
N GLY A 179 -32.53 68.26 -3.22
CA GLY A 179 -32.67 69.65 -2.84
C GLY A 179 -33.93 69.82 -1.99
N ARG A 180 -33.75 70.18 -0.72
CA ARG A 180 -34.32 71.37 -0.05
C ARG A 180 -34.05 71.33 1.44
#